data_AF-A0A540L681-F1
#
_entry.id   AF-A0A540L681-F1
#
_cell.length_a   1.000
_cell.length_b   1.000
_cell.length_c   1.000
_cell.angle_alpha   90.00
_cell.angle_beta   90.00
_cell.angle_gamma   90.00
#
_symmetry.space_group_name_H-M   'P 1'
#
loop_
_entity.id
_entity.type
_entity.pdbx_description
1 polymer ?
#
loop_
_entity_poly.entity_id
_entity_poly.type
_entity_poly.pdbx_seq_one_letter_code
_entity_poly.pdbx_strand_id
1 'polypeptide(L)'
;MENKLEEDDDHEPGPVPPLRLDRFGFLKPEISPEGLTKSRSAFEYDREERRVRKWRKMIGVGGSDWKHYIRRKPHVVKRRIRKGIPDCLRGLVWQLISGSRDLLLMNPGVYEQLVIYETSASELDIIRDISRTFPSHVFFQQRHGPGQRSLYNVLKAYSVFDREVGYVQGMGFLAGLLLLYMSEEDAFWLLVALLKGAVHAPMEGLYQVGLPLVQQYLFQFDQLVKEHLPKLGEHFTREMINPSMYASQWFITVFSYSFPFHLALRIWDVFLYEGVRIVFKVGLALLKYCHDDLIKLPFEKLIHALRNFPDDAMNPDTLLPLAYSTKVSRGLEETRQEYEKKNGRGGQSPESEKQLE
;
A
#
# COMPACT_ATOMS: atom_id res chain seq x y z
N MET A 1 25.59 69.44 -10.38
CA MET A 1 24.31 69.13 -11.04
C MET A 1 24.25 67.62 -11.14
N GLU A 2 23.46 67.05 -10.24
CA GLU A 2 23.46 65.64 -9.83
C GLU A 2 22.88 64.72 -10.90
N ASN A 3 23.47 63.53 -10.98
CA ASN A 3 23.05 62.45 -11.85
C ASN A 3 21.77 61.79 -11.33
N LYS A 4 20.88 61.49 -12.27
CA LYS A 4 19.62 60.77 -12.10
C LYS A 4 19.85 59.40 -11.43
N LEU A 5 19.14 59.18 -10.33
CA LEU A 5 18.88 57.86 -9.78
C LEU A 5 17.74 57.23 -10.58
N GLU A 6 18.01 56.05 -11.16
CA GLU A 6 16.99 55.15 -11.70
C GLU A 6 16.30 54.47 -10.51
N GLU A 7 14.97 54.59 -10.42
CA GLU A 7 14.14 53.86 -9.47
C GLU A 7 14.03 52.41 -9.95
N ASP A 8 14.68 51.48 -9.24
CA ASP A 8 14.46 50.04 -9.37
C ASP A 8 13.07 49.71 -8.83
N ASP A 9 12.24 49.13 -9.69
CA ASP A 9 10.86 48.69 -9.45
C ASP A 9 10.86 47.46 -8.53
N ASP A 10 10.74 47.73 -7.22
CA ASP A 10 10.61 46.73 -6.15
C ASP A 10 9.21 46.06 -6.24
N HIS A 11 9.03 45.21 -7.24
CA HIS A 11 7.86 44.35 -7.36
C HIS A 11 7.94 43.24 -6.30
N GLU A 12 7.37 43.49 -5.12
CA GLU A 12 7.04 42.42 -4.17
C GLU A 12 6.22 41.35 -4.90
N PRO A 13 6.65 40.06 -4.92
CA PRO A 13 5.83 39.02 -5.48
C PRO A 13 4.56 38.92 -4.65
N GLY A 14 3.44 39.27 -5.29
CA GLY A 14 2.12 39.22 -4.68
C GLY A 14 1.84 37.85 -4.02
N PRO A 15 0.89 37.79 -3.08
CA PRO A 15 0.66 36.60 -2.27
C PRO A 15 0.43 35.37 -3.16
N VAL A 16 1.32 34.39 -3.02
CA VAL A 16 1.21 33.09 -3.69
C VAL A 16 -0.18 32.53 -3.40
N PRO A 17 -0.96 32.14 -4.42
CA PRO A 17 -2.30 31.59 -4.20
C PRO A 17 -2.22 30.42 -3.22
N PRO A 18 -3.16 30.30 -2.26
CA PRO A 18 -3.14 29.21 -1.31
C PRO A 18 -3.20 27.87 -2.07
N LEU A 19 -2.21 27.01 -1.82
CA LEU A 19 -2.13 25.67 -2.41
C LEU A 19 -3.45 24.93 -2.17
N ARG A 20 -4.14 24.57 -3.25
CA ARG A 20 -5.40 23.83 -3.17
C ARG A 20 -5.12 22.36 -2.87
N LEU A 21 -5.15 22.03 -1.58
CA LEU A 21 -4.98 20.65 -1.11
C LEU A 21 -6.32 19.92 -1.03
N ASP A 22 -6.31 18.62 -1.27
CA ASP A 22 -7.39 17.73 -0.86
C ASP A 22 -7.33 17.45 0.65
N ARG A 23 -8.31 16.70 1.15
CA ARG A 23 -8.41 16.37 2.58
C ARG A 23 -7.30 15.46 3.11
N PHE A 24 -6.46 14.92 2.23
CA PHE A 24 -5.35 14.04 2.55
C PHE A 24 -4.00 14.74 2.34
N GLY A 25 -3.97 16.01 1.91
CA GLY A 25 -2.74 16.76 1.71
C GLY A 25 -2.15 16.66 0.29
N PHE A 26 -2.89 16.13 -0.68
CA PHE A 26 -2.47 16.11 -2.09
C PHE A 26 -2.90 17.38 -2.83
N LEU A 27 -2.04 17.88 -3.71
CA LEU A 27 -2.35 19.00 -4.59
C LEU A 27 -3.45 18.62 -5.59
N LYS A 28 -4.46 19.49 -5.71
CA LYS A 28 -5.49 19.36 -6.74
C LYS A 28 -5.04 20.01 -8.05
N PRO A 29 -5.26 19.37 -9.21
CA PRO A 29 -5.08 20.02 -10.51
C PRO A 29 -5.98 21.27 -10.62
N GLU A 30 -5.48 22.32 -11.29
CA GLU A 30 -6.17 23.63 -11.40
C GLU A 30 -7.50 23.57 -12.17
N ILE A 31 -7.79 22.47 -12.87
CA ILE A 31 -8.98 22.31 -13.72
C ILE A 31 -9.83 21.16 -13.21
N SER A 32 -10.77 21.46 -12.33
CA SER A 32 -11.98 20.66 -12.16
C SER A 32 -13.14 21.64 -11.96
N PRO A 33 -14.14 21.67 -12.86
CA PRO A 33 -15.37 22.45 -12.67
C PRO A 33 -16.20 21.96 -11.47
N GLU A 34 -15.83 20.83 -10.88
CA GLU A 34 -16.50 20.21 -9.76
C GLU A 34 -15.68 20.36 -8.47
N GLY A 35 -16.19 21.17 -7.55
CA GLY A 35 -15.79 21.10 -6.16
C GLY A 35 -15.38 22.43 -5.53
N LEU A 36 -16.31 23.39 -5.51
CA LEU A 36 -16.56 24.08 -4.22
C LEU A 36 -16.59 22.96 -3.17
N THR A 37 -15.65 23.00 -2.24
CA THR A 37 -15.63 22.12 -1.07
C THR A 37 -17.03 22.18 -0.46
N LYS A 38 -17.86 21.16 -0.73
CA LYS A 38 -19.11 21.00 0.01
C LYS A 38 -18.66 20.88 1.45
N SER A 39 -18.86 21.94 2.22
CA SER A 39 -18.71 21.93 3.66
C SER A 39 -19.42 20.66 4.12
N ARG A 40 -18.70 19.78 4.82
CA ARG A 40 -19.28 18.53 5.32
C ARG A 40 -20.58 18.90 6.03
N SER A 41 -21.68 18.30 5.60
CA SER A 41 -22.96 18.54 6.26
C SER A 41 -22.80 18.22 7.76
N ALA A 42 -23.47 18.97 8.64
CA ALA A 42 -23.43 18.72 10.08
C ALA A 42 -23.71 17.23 10.42
N PHE A 43 -24.54 16.59 9.59
CA PHE A 43 -24.83 15.15 9.64
C PHE A 43 -23.59 14.26 9.40
N GLU A 44 -22.74 14.57 8.43
CA GLU A 44 -21.51 13.83 8.17
C GLU A 44 -20.50 13.96 9.31
N TYR A 45 -20.38 15.15 9.88
CA TYR A 45 -19.53 15.39 11.03
C TYR A 45 -19.96 14.55 12.25
N ASP A 46 -21.25 14.63 12.59
CA ASP A 46 -21.85 13.87 13.68
C ASP A 46 -21.77 12.35 13.44
N ARG A 47 -21.91 11.88 12.19
CA ARG A 47 -21.67 10.47 11.83
C ARG A 47 -20.23 10.05 12.09
N GLU A 48 -19.25 10.85 11.69
CA GLU A 48 -17.83 10.56 11.89
C GLU A 48 -17.46 10.59 13.37
N GLU A 49 -17.96 11.55 14.13
CA GLU A 49 -17.72 11.65 15.57
C GLU A 49 -18.27 10.42 16.32
N ARG A 50 -19.48 9.96 15.97
CA ARG A 50 -20.01 8.69 16.51
C ARG A 50 -19.13 7.50 16.17
N ARG A 51 -18.50 7.46 14.99
CA ARG A 51 -17.54 6.40 14.63
C ARG A 51 -16.28 6.49 15.50
N VAL A 52 -15.71 7.68 15.66
CA VAL A 52 -14.53 7.92 16.50
C VAL A 52 -14.80 7.49 17.95
N ARG A 53 -15.91 7.90 18.57
CA ARG A 53 -16.29 7.49 19.94
C ARG A 53 -16.39 5.97 20.07
N LYS A 54 -17.04 5.34 19.09
CA LYS A 54 -17.19 3.88 19.01
C LYS A 54 -15.82 3.18 18.93
N TRP A 55 -14.89 3.72 18.16
CA TRP A 55 -13.52 3.19 18.04
C TRP A 55 -12.70 3.41 19.31
N ARG A 56 -12.72 4.61 19.90
CA ARG A 56 -12.06 4.91 21.18
C ARG A 56 -12.45 3.94 22.28
N LYS A 57 -13.74 3.59 22.39
CA LYS A 57 -14.23 2.57 23.33
C LYS A 57 -13.67 1.16 23.07
N MET A 58 -13.26 0.83 21.85
CA MET A 58 -12.65 -0.46 21.53
C MET A 58 -11.16 -0.51 21.83
N ILE A 59 -10.46 0.59 21.53
CA ILE A 59 -9.00 0.65 21.67
C ILE A 59 -8.58 0.98 23.11
N GLY A 60 -9.45 1.64 23.89
CA GLY A 60 -9.08 2.15 25.21
C GLY A 60 -8.10 3.33 25.12
N VAL A 61 -7.70 3.88 26.27
CA VAL A 61 -6.71 4.96 26.31
C VAL A 61 -5.38 4.41 25.83
N GLY A 62 -4.86 5.00 24.75
CA GLY A 62 -3.59 4.60 24.16
C GLY A 62 -3.50 3.14 23.70
N GLY A 63 -4.60 2.43 23.47
CA GLY A 63 -4.57 1.03 23.01
C GLY A 63 -4.66 -0.05 24.10
N SER A 64 -4.76 0.36 25.38
CA SER A 64 -4.78 -0.55 26.55
C SER A 64 -5.86 -1.64 26.49
N ASP A 65 -7.05 -1.34 25.95
CA ASP A 65 -8.16 -2.29 25.90
C ASP A 65 -8.16 -3.16 24.63
N TRP A 66 -7.31 -2.84 23.65
CA TRP A 66 -7.36 -3.45 22.31
C TRP A 66 -7.27 -4.98 22.35
N LYS A 67 -6.25 -5.52 23.03
CA LYS A 67 -6.01 -6.97 23.14
C LYS A 67 -7.19 -7.69 23.81
N HIS A 68 -7.81 -7.06 24.82
CA HIS A 68 -9.00 -7.61 25.47
C HIS A 68 -10.22 -7.57 24.55
N TYR A 69 -10.44 -6.45 23.87
CA TYR A 69 -11.61 -6.24 23.03
C TYR A 69 -11.62 -7.14 21.80
N ILE A 70 -10.49 -7.29 21.11
CA ILE A 70 -10.37 -8.16 19.93
C ILE A 70 -10.65 -9.62 20.27
N ARG A 71 -10.16 -10.10 21.43
CA ARG A 71 -10.41 -11.46 21.92
C ARG A 71 -11.90 -11.70 22.20
N ARG A 72 -12.60 -10.73 22.78
CA ARG A 72 -14.03 -10.88 23.15
C ARG A 72 -15.00 -10.62 22.01
N LYS A 73 -14.67 -9.71 21.10
CA LYS A 73 -15.58 -9.22 20.05
C LYS A 73 -14.92 -9.19 18.67
N PRO A 74 -14.32 -10.29 18.19
CA PRO A 74 -13.57 -10.31 16.92
C PRO A 74 -14.45 -9.94 15.71
N HIS A 75 -15.71 -10.41 15.69
CA HIS A 75 -16.66 -10.07 14.63
C HIS A 75 -17.03 -8.58 14.59
N VAL A 76 -17.00 -7.88 15.72
CA VAL A 76 -17.25 -6.43 15.77
C VAL A 76 -16.04 -5.68 15.23
N VAL A 77 -14.83 -6.10 15.61
CA VAL A 77 -13.57 -5.55 15.11
C VAL A 77 -13.50 -5.67 13.59
N LYS A 78 -13.60 -6.90 13.07
CA LYS A 78 -13.59 -7.18 11.62
C LYS A 78 -14.57 -6.31 10.85
N ARG A 79 -15.82 -6.25 11.31
CA ARG A 79 -16.87 -5.45 10.67
C ARG A 79 -16.54 -3.95 10.66
N ARG A 80 -15.97 -3.42 11.74
CA ARG A 80 -15.64 -1.99 11.83
C ARG A 80 -14.42 -1.64 11.00
N ILE A 81 -13.41 -2.51 10.95
CA ILE A 81 -12.26 -2.37 10.04
C ILE A 81 -12.73 -2.36 8.58
N ARG A 82 -13.60 -3.32 8.20
CA ARG A 82 -14.20 -3.36 6.85
C ARG A 82 -15.07 -2.14 6.52
N LYS A 83 -15.73 -1.52 7.51
CA LYS A 83 -16.42 -0.22 7.34
C LYS A 83 -15.48 0.99 7.29
N GLY A 84 -14.26 0.83 7.82
CA GLY A 84 -13.20 1.81 7.81
C GLY A 84 -12.86 2.41 9.16
N ILE A 85 -11.56 2.64 9.30
CA ILE A 85 -10.97 3.28 10.47
C ILE A 85 -11.09 4.80 10.25
N PRO A 86 -11.60 5.56 11.24
CA PRO A 86 -11.57 7.01 11.20
C PRO A 86 -10.14 7.51 10.98
N ASP A 87 -10.00 8.53 10.15
CA ASP A 87 -8.69 8.98 9.67
C ASP A 87 -7.72 9.31 10.80
N CYS A 88 -8.20 10.08 11.79
CA CYS A 88 -7.44 10.45 13.00
C CYS A 88 -7.03 9.27 13.91
N LEU A 89 -7.55 8.06 13.69
CA LEU A 89 -7.23 6.88 14.49
C LEU A 89 -6.35 5.87 13.75
N ARG A 90 -6.04 6.08 12.46
CA ARG A 90 -5.28 5.13 11.66
C ARG A 90 -3.90 4.85 12.23
N GLY A 91 -3.12 5.89 12.55
CA GLY A 91 -1.77 5.72 13.12
C GLY A 91 -1.75 4.72 14.28
N LEU A 92 -2.58 4.97 15.29
CA LEU A 92 -2.67 4.10 16.47
C LEU A 92 -3.27 2.72 16.13
N VAL A 93 -4.38 2.66 15.38
CA VAL A 93 -5.05 1.38 15.11
C VAL A 93 -4.19 0.48 14.23
N TRP A 94 -3.50 1.03 13.24
CA TRP A 94 -2.59 0.29 12.36
C TRP A 94 -1.45 -0.34 13.15
N GLN A 95 -0.82 0.39 14.08
CA GLN A 95 0.20 -0.18 14.96
C GLN A 95 -0.34 -1.32 15.85
N LEU A 96 -1.58 -1.17 16.35
CA LEU A 96 -2.22 -2.17 17.21
C LEU A 96 -2.60 -3.45 16.48
N ILE A 97 -3.00 -3.35 15.20
CA ILE A 97 -3.44 -4.51 14.41
C ILE A 97 -2.27 -5.21 13.70
N SER A 98 -1.19 -4.49 13.40
CA SER A 98 0.03 -5.05 12.80
C SER A 98 0.96 -5.69 13.83
N GLY A 99 0.81 -5.37 15.12
CA GLY A 99 1.72 -5.78 16.19
C GLY A 99 3.00 -4.92 16.26
N SER A 100 3.13 -3.88 15.43
CA SER A 100 4.35 -3.07 15.37
C SER A 100 4.64 -2.32 16.66
N ARG A 101 3.60 -1.96 17.43
CA ARG A 101 3.78 -1.33 18.73
C ARG A 101 4.48 -2.24 19.74
N ASP A 102 4.14 -3.53 19.73
CA ASP A 102 4.80 -4.48 20.61
C ASP A 102 6.28 -4.65 20.19
N LEU A 103 6.57 -4.67 18.89
CA LEU A 103 7.95 -4.70 18.37
C LEU A 103 8.77 -3.48 18.81
N LEU A 104 8.22 -2.28 18.68
CA LEU A 104 8.87 -1.04 19.13
C LEU A 104 9.23 -1.12 20.62
N LEU A 105 8.26 -1.49 21.46
CA LEU A 105 8.47 -1.59 22.91
C LEU A 105 9.50 -2.65 23.32
N MET A 106 9.64 -3.72 22.52
CA MET A 106 10.62 -4.78 22.76
C MET A 106 12.04 -4.41 22.31
N ASN A 107 12.20 -3.37 21.50
CA ASN A 107 13.47 -3.04 20.84
C ASN A 107 13.82 -1.54 20.96
N PRO A 108 13.89 -0.99 22.20
CA PRO A 108 14.17 0.43 22.39
C PRO A 108 15.55 0.81 21.84
N GLY A 109 15.62 1.93 21.11
CA GLY A 109 16.87 2.49 20.58
C GLY A 109 17.41 1.81 19.32
N VAL A 110 16.85 0.68 18.88
CA VAL A 110 17.32 -0.02 17.68
C VAL A 110 17.14 0.83 16.41
N TYR A 111 16.02 1.53 16.28
CA TYR A 111 15.79 2.40 15.13
C TYR A 111 16.84 3.52 15.04
N GLU A 112 17.06 4.23 16.15
CA GLU A 112 18.07 5.26 16.27
C GLU A 112 19.47 4.72 15.92
N GLN A 113 19.80 3.53 16.41
CA GLN A 113 21.08 2.90 16.13
C GLN A 113 21.29 2.67 14.62
N LEU A 114 20.28 2.12 13.93
CA LEU A 114 20.31 1.84 12.49
C LEU A 114 20.38 3.11 11.65
N VAL A 115 19.67 4.17 12.04
CA VAL A 115 19.65 5.42 11.28
C VAL A 115 20.97 6.18 11.44
N ILE A 116 21.53 6.24 12.65
CA ILE A 116 22.68 7.10 12.95
C ILE A 116 24.01 6.41 12.64
N TYR A 117 24.18 5.16 13.07
CA TYR A 117 25.52 4.55 13.13
C TYR A 117 25.81 3.59 11.97
N GLU A 118 24.78 3.15 11.24
CA GLU A 118 24.94 2.19 10.15
C GLU A 118 24.89 2.85 8.77
N THR A 119 25.51 2.20 7.79
CA THR A 119 25.51 2.61 6.39
C THR A 119 24.72 1.62 5.53
N SER A 120 23.94 2.14 4.58
CA SER A 120 23.15 1.32 3.67
C SER A 120 23.86 1.16 2.34
N ALA A 121 23.94 -0.09 1.85
CA ALA A 121 24.40 -0.35 0.48
C ALA A 121 23.40 0.12 -0.58
N SER A 122 22.15 0.42 -0.20
CA SER A 122 21.07 0.80 -1.11
C SER A 122 20.77 2.30 -1.13
N GLU A 123 21.64 3.13 -0.57
CA GLU A 123 21.44 4.58 -0.43
C GLU A 123 21.06 5.26 -1.75
N LEU A 124 21.74 4.94 -2.86
CA LEU A 124 21.46 5.53 -4.17
C LEU A 124 20.09 5.13 -4.73
N ASP A 125 19.67 3.88 -4.53
CA ASP A 125 18.37 3.40 -5.00
C ASP A 125 17.23 4.00 -4.17
N ILE A 126 17.44 4.16 -2.86
CA ILE A 126 16.51 4.85 -1.96
C ILE A 126 16.34 6.32 -2.41
N ILE A 127 17.43 7.04 -2.66
CA ILE A 127 17.40 8.45 -3.10
C ILE A 127 16.61 8.60 -4.41
N ARG A 128 16.79 7.68 -5.36
CA ARG A 128 16.07 7.70 -6.64
C ARG A 128 14.55 7.59 -6.42
N ASP A 129 14.12 6.75 -5.48
CA ASP A 129 12.71 6.43 -5.26
C ASP A 129 11.95 7.43 -4.39
N ILE A 130 12.64 8.12 -3.49
CA ILE A 130 12.04 9.16 -2.64
C ILE A 130 11.37 10.23 -3.51
N SER A 131 12.03 10.68 -4.57
CA SER A 131 11.53 11.77 -5.43
C SER A 131 10.23 11.45 -6.15
N ARG A 132 9.90 10.16 -6.33
CA ARG A 132 8.70 9.67 -7.01
C ARG A 132 7.64 9.11 -6.06
N THR A 133 7.88 9.13 -4.75
CA THR A 133 6.94 8.62 -3.75
C THR A 133 6.00 9.73 -3.29
N PHE A 134 4.72 9.63 -3.65
CA PHE A 134 3.69 10.65 -3.38
C PHE A 134 4.13 12.10 -3.69
N PRO A 135 4.66 12.40 -4.89
CA PRO A 135 5.32 13.68 -5.18
C PRO A 135 4.36 14.89 -5.12
N SER A 136 3.06 14.67 -5.29
CA SER A 136 2.02 15.69 -5.19
C SER A 136 1.50 15.91 -3.77
N HIS A 137 1.98 15.16 -2.78
CA HIS A 137 1.59 15.33 -1.39
C HIS A 137 2.47 16.39 -0.70
N VAL A 138 1.86 17.35 0.01
CA VAL A 138 2.54 18.50 0.62
C VAL A 138 3.72 18.11 1.53
N PHE A 139 3.62 16.98 2.23
CA PHE A 139 4.68 16.46 3.10
C PHE A 139 5.93 15.96 2.33
N PHE A 140 5.76 15.46 1.11
CA PHE A 140 6.84 14.86 0.30
C PHE A 140 7.26 15.73 -0.89
N GLN A 141 6.50 16.77 -1.21
CA GLN A 141 6.73 17.64 -2.36
C GLN A 141 8.08 18.37 -2.31
N GLN A 142 8.48 18.85 -1.12
CA GLN A 142 9.74 19.58 -0.98
C GLN A 142 10.92 18.62 -1.12
N ARG A 143 11.73 18.83 -2.16
CA ARG A 143 12.98 18.11 -2.38
C ARG A 143 13.91 18.31 -1.18
N HIS A 144 14.41 17.21 -0.61
CA HIS A 144 15.23 17.22 0.61
C HIS A 144 14.51 17.81 1.86
N GLY A 145 13.19 18.00 1.79
CA GLY A 145 12.37 18.46 2.91
C GLY A 145 12.23 17.42 4.02
N PRO A 146 11.57 17.76 5.15
CA PRO A 146 11.38 16.85 6.28
C PRO A 146 10.77 15.50 5.90
N GLY A 147 9.71 15.47 5.09
CA GLY A 147 9.07 14.20 4.73
C GLY A 147 9.93 13.29 3.85
N GLN A 148 10.68 13.86 2.91
CA GLN A 148 11.65 13.09 2.11
C GLN A 148 12.80 12.55 2.98
N ARG A 149 13.27 13.32 3.97
CA ARG A 149 14.29 12.87 4.93
C ARG A 149 13.77 11.76 5.84
N SER A 150 12.54 11.87 6.35
CA SER A 150 11.95 10.80 7.14
C SER A 150 11.72 9.52 6.32
N LEU A 151 11.29 9.67 5.06
CA LEU A 151 11.19 8.52 4.14
C LEU A 151 12.54 7.87 3.90
N TYR A 152 13.59 8.68 3.68
CA TYR A 152 14.97 8.20 3.57
C TYR A 152 15.39 7.40 4.80
N ASN A 153 15.23 7.97 6.00
CA ASN A 153 15.67 7.34 7.24
C ASN A 153 14.96 6.01 7.50
N VAL A 154 13.65 5.92 7.27
CA VAL A 154 12.88 4.68 7.42
C VAL A 154 13.39 3.60 6.47
N LEU A 155 13.56 3.94 5.19
CA LEU A 155 14.02 2.99 4.17
C LEU A 155 15.48 2.57 4.38
N LYS A 156 16.34 3.53 4.75
CA LYS A 156 17.74 3.29 5.13
C LYS A 156 17.79 2.30 6.30
N ALA A 157 17.10 2.61 7.40
CA ALA A 157 17.08 1.77 8.59
C ALA A 157 16.58 0.35 8.27
N TYR A 158 15.50 0.22 7.48
CA TYR A 158 15.02 -1.10 7.07
C TYR A 158 16.06 -1.86 6.25
N SER A 159 16.69 -1.21 5.27
CA SER A 159 17.69 -1.85 4.41
C SER A 159 18.90 -2.38 5.17
N VAL A 160 19.21 -1.77 6.32
CA VAL A 160 20.27 -2.23 7.23
C VAL A 160 19.76 -3.30 8.18
N PHE A 161 18.54 -3.15 8.71
CA PHE A 161 17.90 -4.12 9.59
C PHE A 161 17.78 -5.50 8.92
N ASP A 162 17.49 -5.50 7.62
CA ASP A 162 17.32 -6.70 6.81
C ASP A 162 18.22 -6.64 5.57
N ARG A 163 19.52 -6.87 5.76
CA ARG A 163 20.52 -6.73 4.68
C ARG A 163 20.33 -7.72 3.53
N GLU A 164 19.64 -8.84 3.76
CA GLU A 164 19.33 -9.81 2.71
C GLU A 164 18.32 -9.27 1.71
N VAL A 165 17.33 -8.50 2.19
CA VAL A 165 16.38 -7.77 1.35
C VAL A 165 16.95 -6.44 0.89
N GLY A 166 17.61 -5.71 1.79
CA GLY A 166 18.05 -4.35 1.56
C GLY A 166 16.87 -3.42 1.25
N TYR A 167 17.00 -2.67 0.16
CA TYR A 167 15.92 -1.88 -0.41
C TYR A 167 15.58 -2.37 -1.81
N VAL A 168 14.27 -2.52 -2.08
CA VAL A 168 13.74 -2.82 -3.40
C VAL A 168 12.68 -1.79 -3.79
N GLN A 169 12.68 -1.43 -5.07
CA GLN A 169 11.72 -0.48 -5.65
C GLN A 169 10.28 -0.85 -5.27
N GLY A 170 9.55 0.16 -4.81
CA GLY A 170 8.15 0.02 -4.38
C GLY A 170 7.99 0.06 -2.86
N MET A 171 9.04 -0.29 -2.09
CA MET A 171 9.02 -0.16 -0.62
C MET A 171 8.77 1.28 -0.17
N GLY A 172 9.25 2.27 -0.93
CA GLY A 172 8.98 3.68 -0.69
C GLY A 172 7.49 4.01 -0.55
N PHE A 173 6.61 3.38 -1.33
CA PHE A 173 5.16 3.62 -1.23
C PHE A 173 4.52 2.97 0.00
N LEU A 174 5.13 1.93 0.58
CA LEU A 174 4.71 1.41 1.89
C LEU A 174 5.11 2.41 2.99
N ALA A 175 6.41 2.74 3.07
CA ALA A 175 6.94 3.63 4.09
C ALA A 175 6.33 5.04 4.02
N GLY A 176 6.15 5.58 2.81
CA GLY A 176 5.54 6.89 2.57
C GLY A 176 4.10 6.93 3.07
N LEU A 177 3.30 5.90 2.81
CA LEU A 177 1.91 5.83 3.29
C LEU A 177 1.86 5.77 4.82
N LEU A 178 2.79 5.03 5.46
CA LEU A 178 2.87 4.93 6.91
C LEU A 178 3.24 6.27 7.55
N LEU A 179 4.24 6.96 7.00
CA LEU A 179 4.70 8.28 7.47
C LEU A 179 3.63 9.37 7.42
N LEU A 180 2.58 9.21 6.61
CA LEU A 180 1.44 10.13 6.61
C LEU A 180 0.53 9.98 7.86
N TYR A 181 0.72 8.92 8.66
CA TYR A 181 -0.17 8.59 9.78
C TYR A 181 0.54 8.36 11.11
N MET A 182 1.87 8.25 11.13
CA MET A 182 2.63 7.98 12.35
C MET A 182 4.03 8.59 12.31
N SER A 183 4.74 8.51 13.43
CA SER A 183 6.12 8.98 13.52
C SER A 183 7.07 8.16 12.65
N GLU A 184 8.28 8.67 12.48
CA GLU A 184 9.34 8.01 11.70
C GLU A 184 9.66 6.61 12.25
N GLU A 185 9.87 6.47 13.56
CA GLU A 185 10.16 5.20 14.21
C GLU A 185 8.95 4.24 14.19
N ASP A 186 7.72 4.76 14.40
CA ASP A 186 6.51 3.95 14.31
C ASP A 186 6.34 3.34 12.90
N ALA A 187 6.63 4.13 11.87
CA ALA A 187 6.55 3.71 10.47
C ALA A 187 7.60 2.63 10.16
N PHE A 188 8.83 2.77 10.67
CA PHE A 188 9.86 1.74 10.58
C PHE A 188 9.40 0.42 11.20
N TRP A 189 8.92 0.43 12.45
CA TRP A 189 8.49 -0.80 13.10
C TRP A 189 7.27 -1.44 12.44
N LEU A 190 6.39 -0.64 11.84
CA LEU A 190 5.26 -1.19 11.08
C LEU A 190 5.70 -1.80 9.75
N LEU A 191 6.68 -1.21 9.07
CA LEU A 191 7.31 -1.83 7.91
C LEU A 191 7.98 -3.16 8.28
N VAL A 192 8.74 -3.20 9.39
CA VAL A 192 9.33 -4.45 9.93
C VAL A 192 8.25 -5.48 10.23
N ALA A 193 7.17 -5.09 10.92
CA ALA A 193 6.06 -5.98 11.26
C ALA A 193 5.41 -6.62 10.01
N LEU A 194 5.32 -5.89 8.91
CA LEU A 194 4.78 -6.38 7.65
C LEU A 194 5.73 -7.37 6.98
N LEU A 195 6.99 -6.96 6.81
CA LEU A 195 7.93 -7.71 5.98
C LEU A 195 8.46 -8.95 6.68
N LYS A 196 8.75 -8.87 7.99
CA LYS A 196 9.17 -10.00 8.83
C LYS A 196 8.00 -10.84 9.38
N GLY A 197 6.76 -10.38 9.22
CA GLY A 197 5.57 -11.16 9.57
C GLY A 197 5.30 -11.26 11.09
N ALA A 198 4.94 -10.14 11.71
CA ALA A 198 4.59 -10.11 13.14
C ALA A 198 3.22 -10.73 13.46
N VAL A 199 2.23 -10.53 12.57
CA VAL A 199 0.85 -11.01 12.75
C VAL A 199 0.40 -11.91 11.60
N HIS A 200 0.77 -11.56 10.37
CA HIS A 200 0.50 -12.37 9.17
C HIS A 200 1.81 -12.97 8.66
N ALA A 201 1.72 -13.87 7.67
CA ALA A 201 2.89 -14.45 7.03
C ALA A 201 3.86 -13.36 6.52
N PRO A 202 5.19 -13.57 6.62
CA PRO A 202 6.19 -12.62 6.14
C PRO A 202 5.98 -12.23 4.68
N MET A 203 6.24 -10.96 4.38
CA MET A 203 6.11 -10.38 3.03
C MET A 203 7.45 -10.02 2.40
N GLU A 204 8.57 -10.24 3.09
CA GLU A 204 9.93 -9.99 2.60
C GLU A 204 10.22 -10.66 1.24
N GLY A 205 9.62 -11.82 0.96
CA GLY A 205 9.73 -12.50 -0.34
C GLY A 205 9.18 -11.70 -1.53
N LEU A 206 8.42 -10.61 -1.30
CA LEU A 206 8.04 -9.66 -2.34
C LEU A 206 9.20 -8.78 -2.80
N TYR A 207 10.26 -8.70 -1.99
CA TYR A 207 11.41 -7.81 -2.14
C TYR A 207 12.74 -8.57 -2.11
N GLN A 208 12.72 -9.90 -2.01
CA GLN A 208 13.93 -10.71 -2.18
C GLN A 208 14.33 -10.80 -3.65
N VAL A 209 15.61 -11.13 -3.89
CA VAL A 209 16.14 -11.36 -5.24
C VAL A 209 15.29 -12.39 -5.98
N GLY A 210 14.92 -12.08 -7.22
CA GLY A 210 14.02 -12.90 -8.04
C GLY A 210 12.53 -12.71 -7.74
N LEU A 211 12.16 -11.92 -6.72
CA LEU A 211 10.78 -11.60 -6.35
C LEU A 211 9.89 -12.84 -6.18
N PRO A 212 10.33 -13.88 -5.45
CA PRO A 212 9.66 -15.19 -5.43
C PRO A 212 8.18 -15.10 -5.03
N LEU A 213 7.87 -14.25 -4.05
CA LEU A 213 6.49 -14.10 -3.59
C LEU A 213 5.63 -13.31 -4.58
N VAL A 214 6.22 -12.39 -5.36
CA VAL A 214 5.50 -11.71 -6.46
C VAL A 214 5.13 -12.72 -7.52
N GLN A 215 6.08 -13.56 -7.96
CA GLN A 215 5.82 -14.60 -8.96
C GLN A 215 4.74 -15.57 -8.50
N GLN A 216 4.82 -16.04 -7.24
CA GLN A 216 3.80 -16.88 -6.63
C GLN A 216 2.44 -16.18 -6.65
N TYR A 217 2.35 -14.94 -6.17
CA TYR A 217 1.08 -14.23 -6.10
C TYR A 217 0.47 -13.96 -7.48
N LEU A 218 1.28 -13.64 -8.48
CA LEU A 218 0.79 -13.46 -9.86
C LEU A 218 0.28 -14.77 -10.45
N PHE A 219 0.95 -15.90 -10.19
CA PHE A 219 0.46 -17.22 -10.58
C PHE A 219 -0.88 -17.54 -9.91
N GLN A 220 -0.96 -17.38 -8.58
CA GLN A 220 -2.21 -17.61 -7.84
C GLN A 220 -3.33 -16.70 -8.34
N PHE A 221 -3.02 -15.44 -8.65
CA PHE A 221 -3.98 -14.49 -9.18
C PHE A 221 -4.50 -14.90 -10.56
N ASP A 222 -3.63 -15.35 -11.46
CA ASP A 222 -4.03 -15.89 -12.78
C ASP A 222 -5.03 -17.05 -12.64
N GLN A 223 -4.72 -18.00 -11.75
CA GLN A 223 -5.60 -19.15 -11.51
C GLN A 223 -6.95 -18.72 -10.91
N LEU A 224 -6.95 -17.78 -9.97
CA LEU A 224 -8.18 -17.24 -9.40
C LEU A 224 -9.01 -16.46 -10.42
N VAL A 225 -8.38 -15.76 -11.38
CA VAL A 225 -9.10 -15.11 -12.49
C VAL A 225 -9.79 -16.16 -13.35
N LYS A 226 -9.09 -17.26 -13.69
CA LYS A 226 -9.67 -18.37 -14.46
C LYS A 226 -10.80 -19.08 -13.71
N GLU A 227 -10.69 -19.21 -12.39
CA GLU A 227 -11.73 -19.81 -11.55
C GLU A 227 -12.97 -18.91 -11.41
N HIS A 228 -12.78 -17.64 -11.07
CA HIS A 228 -13.90 -16.74 -10.73
C HIS A 228 -14.47 -15.94 -11.90
N LEU A 229 -13.69 -15.75 -12.96
CA LEU A 229 -14.03 -14.97 -14.15
C LEU A 229 -13.63 -15.75 -15.42
N PRO A 230 -14.15 -16.97 -15.65
CA PRO A 230 -13.62 -17.91 -16.65
C PRO A 230 -13.59 -17.34 -18.07
N LYS A 231 -14.64 -16.61 -18.48
CA LYS A 231 -14.69 -15.96 -19.79
C LYS A 231 -13.58 -14.92 -19.98
N LEU A 232 -13.31 -14.14 -18.93
CA LEU A 232 -12.24 -13.15 -18.94
C LEU A 232 -10.87 -13.82 -18.88
N GLY A 233 -10.71 -14.90 -18.11
CA GLY A 233 -9.48 -15.68 -18.06
C GLY A 233 -9.12 -16.35 -19.40
N GLU A 234 -10.13 -16.85 -20.12
CA GLU A 234 -9.94 -17.36 -21.48
C GLU A 234 -9.54 -16.24 -22.45
N HIS A 235 -10.23 -15.09 -22.37
CA HIS A 235 -9.89 -13.92 -23.18
C HIS A 235 -8.45 -13.44 -22.92
N PHE A 236 -8.05 -13.35 -21.65
CA PHE A 236 -6.67 -13.00 -21.28
C PHE A 236 -5.65 -14.00 -21.82
N THR A 237 -5.99 -15.29 -21.81
CA THR A 237 -5.12 -16.34 -22.39
C THR A 237 -4.99 -16.16 -23.91
N ARG A 238 -6.09 -15.88 -24.61
CA ARG A 238 -6.11 -15.64 -26.06
C ARG A 238 -5.33 -14.40 -26.46
N GLU A 239 -5.48 -13.33 -25.70
CA GLU A 239 -4.77 -12.06 -25.90
C GLU A 239 -3.35 -12.07 -25.28
N MET A 240 -2.87 -13.21 -24.76
CA MET A 240 -1.53 -13.35 -24.16
C MET A 240 -1.25 -12.36 -23.01
N ILE A 241 -2.27 -12.02 -22.24
CA ILE A 241 -2.18 -11.13 -21.08
C ILE A 241 -1.63 -11.90 -19.88
N ASN A 242 -0.46 -11.48 -19.39
CA ASN A 242 0.10 -12.00 -18.14
C ASN A 242 -0.18 -11.02 -16.99
N PRO A 243 -0.59 -11.49 -15.78
CA PRO A 243 -0.76 -10.62 -14.61
C PRO A 243 0.44 -9.75 -14.28
N SER A 244 1.67 -10.18 -14.58
CA SER A 244 2.88 -9.37 -14.35
C SER A 244 2.84 -8.00 -15.05
N MET A 245 2.09 -7.89 -16.14
CA MET A 245 1.98 -6.68 -16.96
C MET A 245 1.15 -5.57 -16.31
N TYR A 246 0.30 -5.90 -15.32
CA TYR A 246 -0.63 -4.95 -14.70
C TYR A 246 -0.79 -5.08 -13.18
N ALA A 247 -0.60 -6.27 -12.59
CA ALA A 247 -0.91 -6.54 -11.18
C ALA A 247 0.30 -6.54 -10.23
N SER A 248 1.54 -6.54 -10.74
CA SER A 248 2.76 -6.61 -9.91
C SER A 248 2.77 -5.52 -8.82
N GLN A 249 2.45 -4.28 -9.20
CA GLN A 249 2.42 -3.15 -8.27
C GLN A 249 1.29 -3.24 -7.23
N TRP A 250 0.21 -3.98 -7.52
CA TRP A 250 -0.89 -4.16 -6.56
C TRP A 250 -0.42 -4.94 -5.34
N PHE A 251 0.41 -5.96 -5.55
CA PHE A 251 1.01 -6.75 -4.48
C PHE A 251 2.20 -6.05 -3.83
N ILE A 252 3.12 -5.49 -4.62
CA ILE A 252 4.35 -4.83 -4.13
C ILE A 252 4.04 -3.57 -3.32
N THR A 253 2.96 -2.85 -3.64
CA THR A 253 2.65 -1.58 -2.94
C THR A 253 1.33 -1.63 -2.18
N VAL A 254 0.65 -2.78 -2.19
CA VAL A 254 -0.70 -2.91 -1.58
C VAL A 254 -1.60 -1.78 -2.09
N PHE A 255 -1.60 -1.59 -3.41
CA PHE A 255 -2.33 -0.54 -4.13
C PHE A 255 -1.93 0.92 -3.82
N SER A 256 -0.89 1.20 -3.04
CA SER A 256 -0.56 2.59 -2.67
C SER A 256 0.17 3.40 -3.76
N TYR A 257 0.60 2.77 -4.85
CA TYR A 257 1.27 3.46 -5.96
C TYR A 257 0.31 4.17 -6.94
N SER A 258 -0.55 3.42 -7.64
CA SER A 258 -1.31 3.94 -8.80
C SER A 258 -2.81 4.17 -8.54
N PHE A 259 -3.29 3.89 -7.33
CA PHE A 259 -4.72 4.01 -7.02
C PHE A 259 -5.00 5.27 -6.21
N PRO A 260 -6.24 5.79 -6.25
CA PRO A 260 -6.64 6.93 -5.43
C PRO A 260 -6.33 6.69 -3.95
N PHE A 261 -5.68 7.67 -3.32
CA PHE A 261 -5.16 7.51 -1.96
C PHE A 261 -6.23 7.06 -0.96
N HIS A 262 -7.43 7.63 -1.04
CA HIS A 262 -8.56 7.26 -0.19
C HIS A 262 -8.98 5.78 -0.34
N LEU A 263 -8.87 5.18 -1.53
CA LEU A 263 -9.09 3.75 -1.74
C LEU A 263 -7.94 2.95 -1.10
N ALA A 264 -6.69 3.34 -1.34
CA ALA A 264 -5.52 2.68 -0.77
C ALA A 264 -5.64 2.58 0.76
N LEU A 265 -6.00 3.67 1.45
CA LEU A 265 -6.23 3.65 2.91
C LEU A 265 -7.27 2.62 3.35
N ARG A 266 -8.35 2.48 2.59
CA ARG A 266 -9.44 1.55 2.92
C ARG A 266 -9.03 0.10 2.66
N ILE A 267 -8.18 -0.15 1.67
CA ILE A 267 -7.53 -1.45 1.45
C ILE A 267 -6.57 -1.75 2.60
N TRP A 268 -5.71 -0.80 2.96
CA TRP A 268 -4.73 -0.91 4.06
C TRP A 268 -5.38 -1.21 5.41
N ASP A 269 -6.49 -0.53 5.74
CA ASP A 269 -7.27 -0.81 6.95
C ASP A 269 -7.57 -2.32 7.08
N VAL A 270 -7.97 -2.97 5.98
CA VAL A 270 -8.36 -4.38 5.95
C VAL A 270 -7.16 -5.30 5.79
N PHE A 271 -6.17 -4.89 4.98
CA PHE A 271 -4.96 -5.66 4.71
C PHE A 271 -4.18 -5.94 5.99
N LEU A 272 -3.97 -4.91 6.82
CA LEU A 272 -3.28 -5.07 8.10
C LEU A 272 -4.02 -6.03 9.04
N TYR A 273 -5.34 -6.20 8.91
CA TYR A 273 -6.14 -7.08 9.75
C TYR A 273 -6.38 -8.49 9.19
N GLU A 274 -6.59 -8.63 7.88
CA GLU A 274 -6.97 -9.90 7.23
C GLU A 274 -5.83 -10.54 6.42
N GLY A 275 -4.72 -9.83 6.29
CA GLY A 275 -3.53 -10.20 5.52
C GLY A 275 -3.69 -9.98 4.02
N VAL A 276 -2.70 -10.46 3.26
CA VAL A 276 -2.58 -10.28 1.81
C VAL A 276 -3.79 -10.78 1.00
N ARG A 277 -4.63 -11.66 1.57
CA ARG A 277 -5.84 -12.18 0.92
C ARG A 277 -6.77 -11.07 0.43
N ILE A 278 -6.80 -9.91 1.08
CA ILE A 278 -7.63 -8.80 0.60
C ILE A 278 -7.11 -8.24 -0.73
N VAL A 279 -5.80 -8.28 -0.98
CA VAL A 279 -5.17 -7.76 -2.21
C VAL A 279 -5.67 -8.54 -3.42
N PHE A 280 -5.67 -9.88 -3.33
CA PHE A 280 -6.27 -10.75 -4.34
C PHE A 280 -7.76 -10.46 -4.57
N LYS A 281 -8.53 -10.32 -3.48
CA LYS A 281 -9.96 -10.05 -3.55
C LYS A 281 -10.28 -8.71 -4.21
N VAL A 282 -9.50 -7.67 -3.93
CA VAL A 282 -9.64 -6.35 -4.55
C VAL A 282 -9.30 -6.42 -6.03
N GLY A 283 -8.20 -7.08 -6.40
CA GLY A 283 -7.85 -7.29 -7.81
C GLY A 283 -8.96 -8.03 -8.59
N LEU A 284 -9.51 -9.11 -8.03
CA LEU A 284 -10.63 -9.83 -8.64
C LEU A 284 -11.90 -8.98 -8.72
N ALA A 285 -12.17 -8.16 -7.71
CA ALA A 285 -13.32 -7.27 -7.70
C ALA A 285 -13.22 -6.17 -8.77
N LEU A 286 -12.03 -5.61 -8.97
CA LEU A 286 -11.76 -4.64 -10.06
C LEU A 286 -12.02 -5.28 -11.42
N LEU A 287 -11.43 -6.45 -11.68
CA LEU A 287 -11.63 -7.18 -12.93
C LEU A 287 -13.09 -7.58 -13.16
N LYS A 288 -13.79 -7.97 -12.09
CA LYS A 288 -15.21 -8.32 -12.13
C LYS A 288 -16.08 -7.11 -12.44
N TYR A 289 -15.77 -5.94 -11.86
CA TYR A 289 -16.50 -4.71 -12.10
C TYR A 289 -16.37 -4.27 -13.55
N CYS A 290 -15.16 -4.31 -14.11
CA CYS A 290 -14.88 -3.90 -15.49
C CYS A 290 -15.03 -5.03 -16.52
N HIS A 291 -15.60 -6.18 -16.14
CA HIS A 291 -15.60 -7.40 -16.95
C HIS A 291 -16.11 -7.17 -18.38
N ASP A 292 -17.27 -6.53 -18.51
CA ASP A 292 -17.97 -6.38 -19.77
C ASP A 292 -17.27 -5.44 -20.75
N ASP A 293 -16.41 -4.56 -20.26
CA ASP A 293 -15.56 -3.71 -21.08
C ASP A 293 -14.29 -4.46 -21.46
N LEU A 294 -13.61 -5.09 -20.49
CA LEU A 294 -12.34 -5.76 -20.70
C LEU A 294 -12.43 -6.93 -21.70
N ILE A 295 -13.52 -7.69 -21.69
CA ILE A 295 -13.69 -8.89 -22.54
C ILE A 295 -13.75 -8.56 -24.05
N LYS A 296 -14.00 -7.30 -24.42
CA LYS A 296 -14.12 -6.85 -25.82
C LYS A 296 -12.83 -6.26 -26.37
N LEU A 297 -11.83 -6.03 -25.52
CA LEU A 297 -10.64 -5.28 -25.90
C LEU A 297 -9.53 -6.22 -26.39
N PRO A 298 -8.86 -5.88 -27.51
CA PRO A 298 -7.63 -6.55 -27.93
C PRO A 298 -6.44 -6.15 -27.03
N PHE A 299 -5.36 -6.93 -27.09
CA PHE A 299 -4.16 -6.80 -26.24
C PHE A 299 -3.77 -5.37 -25.84
N GLU A 300 -3.50 -4.46 -26.79
CA GLU A 300 -3.01 -3.11 -26.48
C GLU A 300 -4.01 -2.28 -25.66
N LYS A 301 -5.28 -2.28 -26.07
CA LYS A 301 -6.35 -1.57 -25.37
C LYS A 301 -6.65 -2.20 -24.02
N LEU A 302 -6.54 -3.52 -23.94
CA LEU A 302 -6.75 -4.27 -22.72
C LEU A 302 -5.68 -3.94 -21.67
N ILE A 303 -4.39 -3.92 -22.05
CA ILE A 303 -3.31 -3.49 -21.15
C ILE A 303 -3.50 -2.04 -20.69
N HIS A 304 -3.90 -1.15 -21.59
CA HIS A 304 -4.20 0.24 -21.22
C HIS A 304 -5.34 0.32 -20.19
N ALA A 305 -6.43 -0.42 -20.41
CA ALA A 305 -7.57 -0.45 -19.48
C ALA A 305 -7.21 -1.06 -18.11
N LEU A 306 -6.38 -2.11 -18.08
CA LEU A 306 -5.92 -2.75 -16.84
C LEU A 306 -4.97 -1.89 -16.01
N ARG A 307 -4.35 -0.87 -16.63
CA ARG A 307 -3.50 0.12 -15.95
C ARG A 307 -4.27 1.37 -15.52
N ASN A 308 -5.42 1.63 -16.14
CA ASN A 308 -6.21 2.84 -15.94
C ASN A 308 -7.69 2.47 -15.74
N PHE A 309 -8.02 1.98 -14.55
CA PHE A 309 -9.41 1.70 -14.20
C PHE A 309 -10.21 3.00 -14.12
N PRO A 310 -11.51 2.96 -14.43
CA PRO A 310 -12.37 4.13 -14.28
C PRO A 310 -12.61 4.45 -12.79
N ASP A 311 -12.86 5.71 -12.48
CA ASP A 311 -12.96 6.21 -11.09
C ASP A 311 -14.09 5.55 -10.29
N ASP A 312 -15.19 5.20 -10.96
CA ASP A 312 -16.34 4.51 -10.36
C ASP A 312 -15.98 3.08 -9.90
N ALA A 313 -15.15 2.36 -10.67
CA ALA A 313 -14.60 1.06 -10.29
C ALA A 313 -13.66 1.16 -9.07
N MET A 314 -13.05 2.33 -8.85
CA MET A 314 -12.13 2.61 -7.75
C MET A 314 -12.82 3.21 -6.51
N ASN A 315 -14.15 3.31 -6.49
CA ASN A 315 -14.88 3.76 -5.31
C ASN A 315 -14.83 2.68 -4.19
N PRO A 316 -14.24 2.97 -3.01
CA PRO A 316 -14.10 1.99 -1.94
C PRO A 316 -15.44 1.46 -1.39
N ASP A 317 -16.52 2.26 -1.44
CA ASP A 317 -17.83 1.87 -0.93
C ASP A 317 -18.55 0.89 -1.87
N THR A 318 -18.12 0.79 -3.13
CA THR A 318 -18.63 -0.19 -4.11
C THR A 318 -17.67 -1.38 -4.23
N LEU A 319 -16.37 -1.10 -4.38
CA LEU A 319 -15.35 -2.11 -4.66
C LEU A 319 -15.11 -3.06 -3.48
N LEU A 320 -15.00 -2.55 -2.26
CA LEU A 320 -14.68 -3.39 -1.10
C LEU A 320 -15.81 -4.37 -0.73
N PRO A 321 -17.10 -3.98 -0.74
CA PRO A 321 -18.18 -4.95 -0.59
C PRO A 321 -18.13 -6.09 -1.62
N LEU A 322 -17.85 -5.76 -2.89
CA LEU A 322 -17.66 -6.76 -3.94
C LEU A 322 -16.49 -7.70 -3.59
N ALA A 323 -15.34 -7.14 -3.21
CA ALA A 323 -14.16 -7.90 -2.79
C ALA A 323 -14.45 -8.83 -1.59
N TYR A 324 -15.21 -8.37 -0.59
CA TYR A 324 -15.53 -9.18 0.59
C TYR A 324 -16.38 -10.41 0.26
N SER A 325 -17.22 -10.32 -0.79
CA SER A 325 -18.07 -11.41 -1.25
C SER A 325 -17.31 -12.53 -1.96
N THR A 326 -16.14 -12.22 -2.53
CA THR A 326 -15.30 -13.18 -3.26
C THR A 326 -14.65 -14.18 -2.31
N LYS A 327 -14.82 -15.47 -2.60
CA LYS A 327 -14.29 -16.59 -1.81
C LYS A 327 -12.99 -17.12 -2.42
N VAL A 328 -11.84 -16.67 -1.90
CA VAL A 328 -10.51 -17.04 -2.44
C VAL A 328 -9.72 -18.00 -1.55
N SER A 329 -10.18 -18.30 -0.33
CA SER A 329 -9.35 -18.98 0.67
C SER A 329 -8.89 -20.38 0.26
N ARG A 330 -9.79 -21.17 -0.32
CA ARG A 330 -9.46 -22.53 -0.78
C ARG A 330 -8.59 -22.49 -2.04
N GLY A 331 -8.98 -21.68 -3.03
CA GLY A 331 -8.21 -21.52 -4.26
C GLY A 331 -6.78 -21.02 -4.03
N LEU A 332 -6.57 -20.09 -3.09
CA LEU A 332 -5.21 -19.63 -2.73
C LEU A 332 -4.33 -20.76 -2.17
N GLU A 333 -4.87 -21.61 -1.30
CA GLU A 333 -4.09 -22.70 -0.71
C GLU A 333 -3.75 -23.77 -1.77
N GLU A 334 -4.74 -24.17 -2.58
CA GLU A 334 -4.54 -25.15 -3.66
C GLU A 334 -3.52 -24.66 -4.70
N THR A 335 -3.64 -23.40 -5.14
CA THR A 335 -2.74 -22.78 -6.14
C THR A 335 -1.34 -22.53 -5.58
N ARG A 336 -1.21 -22.27 -4.27
CA ARG A 336 0.11 -22.19 -3.62
C ARG A 336 0.82 -23.54 -3.67
N GLN A 337 0.14 -24.61 -3.26
CA GLN A 337 0.71 -25.96 -3.29
C GLN A 337 1.07 -26.40 -4.71
N GLU A 338 0.26 -26.02 -5.70
CA GLU A 338 0.56 -26.27 -7.11
C GLU A 338 1.82 -25.53 -7.57
N TYR A 339 1.97 -24.25 -7.20
CA TYR A 339 3.15 -23.45 -7.51
C TYR A 339 4.42 -24.06 -6.88
N GLU A 340 4.37 -24.42 -5.60
CA GLU A 340 5.46 -25.06 -4.89
C GLU A 340 5.84 -26.41 -5.52
N LYS A 341 4.87 -27.21 -5.97
CA LYS A 341 5.14 -28.48 -6.69
C LYS A 341 5.80 -28.26 -8.05
N LYS A 342 5.38 -27.24 -8.80
CA LYS A 342 5.95 -26.91 -10.11
C LYS A 342 7.39 -26.43 -9.99
N ASN A 343 7.67 -25.57 -9.01
CA ASN A 343 9.00 -25.00 -8.84
C ASN A 343 9.94 -25.91 -8.04
N GLY A 344 9.42 -26.72 -7.11
CA GLY A 344 10.21 -27.70 -6.35
C GLY A 344 10.70 -28.89 -7.21
N ARG A 345 10.00 -29.23 -8.30
CA ARG A 345 10.46 -30.23 -9.28
C ARG A 345 11.56 -29.72 -10.21
N GLY A 346 11.81 -28.41 -10.25
CA GLY A 346 12.89 -27.80 -11.05
C GLY A 346 14.25 -27.75 -10.34
N GLY A 347 14.33 -28.15 -9.06
CA GLY A 347 15.56 -28.10 -8.25
C GLY A 347 16.36 -29.40 -8.18
N GLN A 348 15.90 -30.49 -8.82
CA GLN A 348 16.68 -31.71 -9.00
C GLN A 348 17.24 -31.74 -10.42
N SER A 349 18.45 -31.19 -10.60
CA SER A 349 19.25 -31.47 -11.79
C SER A 349 19.63 -32.96 -11.82
N PRO A 350 19.51 -33.66 -12.96
CA PRO A 350 19.86 -35.08 -13.09
C PRO A 350 21.37 -35.31 -13.25
N GLU A 351 22.21 -34.66 -12.43
CA GLU A 351 23.67 -34.72 -12.53
C GLU A 351 24.38 -35.46 -11.37
N SER A 352 23.66 -36.25 -10.56
CA SER A 352 24.26 -37.02 -9.46
C SER A 352 24.11 -38.55 -9.56
N GLU A 353 23.88 -39.10 -10.76
CA GLU A 353 23.82 -40.56 -10.99
C GLU A 353 24.77 -41.07 -12.09
N LYS A 354 25.93 -40.42 -12.28
CA LYS A 354 27.04 -41.03 -13.03
C LYS A 354 28.39 -40.75 -12.37
N GLN A 355 28.65 -41.47 -11.28
CA GLN A 355 30.00 -41.84 -10.85
C GLN A 355 29.88 -42.89 -9.75
N LEU A 356 29.67 -44.14 -10.17
CA LEU A 356 30.00 -45.36 -9.43
C LEU A 356 29.79 -46.52 -10.41
N GLU A 357 30.76 -46.67 -11.31
CA GLU A 357 31.19 -47.95 -11.89
C GLU A 357 32.59 -47.79 -12.48
#